data_AF-F3QMT8-F1
#
_entry.id   AF-F3QMT8-F1
#
_cell.length_a   1.000
_cell.length_b   1.000
_cell.length_c   1.000
_cell.angle_alpha   90.00
_cell.angle_beta   90.00
_cell.angle_gamma   90.00
#
_symmetry.space_group_name_H-M   'P 1'
#
loop_
_entity.id
_entity.type
_entity.pdbx_description
1 polymer ?
#
loop_
_entity_poly.entity_id
_entity_poly.type
_entity_poly.pdbx_seq_one_letter_code
_entity_poly.pdbx_strand_id
1 'polypeptide(L)'
;MHECYCAVFRYENHEFKEVTAPALCKPSELLAIADDNGAEFLCGNAFRIYADEIRDPAPKKLLSTDDVNAQMIVPLARKYFEENKTVDAAEASPLYVRDHVALTIEERKAEKSR
;
A
#
# COMPACT_ATOMS: atom_id res chain seq x y z
N MET A 1 4.34 -6.53 15.12
CA MET A 1 4.31 -6.46 13.66
C MET A 1 2.90 -6.81 13.20
N HIS A 2 1.94 -5.91 13.44
CA HIS A 2 0.51 -6.10 13.17
C HIS A 2 0.03 -4.95 12.31
N GLU A 3 0.67 -4.84 11.14
CA GLU A 3 0.56 -3.69 10.24
C GLU A 3 0.48 -4.19 8.81
N CYS A 4 -0.11 -3.37 7.96
CA CYS A 4 -0.31 -3.59 6.54
C CYS A 4 0.45 -2.52 5.76
N TYR A 5 1.14 -2.93 4.69
CA TYR A 5 1.55 -1.98 3.67
C TYR A 5 0.31 -1.54 2.89
N CYS A 6 0.07 -0.25 2.82
CA CYS A 6 -1.04 0.32 2.06
C CYS A 6 -0.58 1.50 1.20
N ALA A 7 -1.18 1.62 0.03
CA ALA A 7 -1.11 2.78 -0.85
C ALA A 7 -2.40 2.82 -1.66
N VAL A 8 -2.84 4.03 -2.03
CA VAL A 8 -3.99 4.22 -2.90
C VAL A 8 -3.51 4.75 -4.24
N PHE A 9 -4.01 4.15 -5.32
CA PHE A 9 -3.71 4.56 -6.68
C PHE A 9 -5.00 4.94 -7.39
N ARG A 10 -4.89 5.87 -8.32
CA ARG A 10 -5.94 6.20 -9.29
C ARG A 10 -5.50 5.78 -10.68
N TYR A 11 -6.37 5.07 -11.38
CA TYR A 11 -6.13 4.68 -12.76
C TYR A 11 -6.77 5.70 -13.72
N GLU A 12 -5.95 6.46 -14.44
CA GLU A 12 -6.38 7.49 -15.39
C GLU A 12 -5.44 7.47 -16.60
N ASN A 13 -5.97 7.71 -17.81
CA ASN A 13 -5.17 7.80 -19.04
C ASN A 13 -4.22 6.61 -19.27
N HIS A 14 -4.67 5.41 -18.91
CA HIS A 14 -3.87 4.17 -18.98
C HIS A 14 -2.66 4.13 -18.04
N GLU A 15 -2.68 4.91 -16.95
CA GLU A 15 -1.61 4.95 -15.96
C GLU A 15 -2.17 4.86 -14.54
N PHE A 16 -1.43 4.19 -13.66
CA PHE A 16 -1.65 4.30 -12.22
C PHE A 16 -0.87 5.51 -11.68
N LYS A 17 -1.60 6.43 -11.05
CA LYS A 17 -1.04 7.55 -10.31
C LYS A 17 -1.20 7.31 -8.82
N GLU A 18 -0.14 7.57 -8.07
CA GLU A 18 -0.18 7.52 -6.62
C GLU A 18 -1.10 8.64 -6.08
N VAL A 19 -2.03 8.26 -5.19
CA VAL A 19 -2.91 9.18 -4.45
C VAL A 19 -2.36 9.37 -3.04
N THR A 20 -1.92 8.27 -2.42
CA THR A 20 -1.24 8.28 -1.13
C THR A 20 0.10 7.56 -1.24
N ALA A 21 1.13 8.12 -0.61
CA ALA A 21 2.43 7.45 -0.52
C ALA A 21 2.29 6.09 0.20
N PRO A 22 3.12 5.08 -0.14
CA PRO A 22 3.16 3.83 0.59
C PRO A 22 3.46 4.05 2.06
N ALA A 23 2.60 3.51 2.92
CA ALA A 23 2.66 3.67 4.37
C ALA A 23 2.38 2.35 5.09
N LEU A 24 2.64 2.33 6.40
CA LEU A 24 2.18 1.28 7.31
C LEU A 24 0.90 1.74 8.01
N CYS A 25 -0.13 0.90 8.00
CA CYS A 25 -1.36 1.13 8.77
C CYS A 25 -1.76 -0.10 9.56
N LYS A 26 -2.63 0.07 10.56
CA LYS A 26 -3.28 -1.08 11.21
C LYS A 26 -4.29 -1.73 10.25
N PRO A 27 -4.54 -3.04 10.38
CA PRO A 27 -5.57 -3.70 9.57
C PRO A 27 -6.95 -3.00 9.68
N SER A 28 -7.33 -2.59 10.89
CA SER A 28 -8.58 -1.88 11.15
C SER A 28 -8.74 -0.53 10.43
N GLU A 29 -7.66 0.05 9.90
CA GLU A 29 -7.65 1.36 9.24
C GLU A 29 -7.81 1.25 7.72
N LEU A 30 -7.64 0.06 7.14
CA LEU A 30 -7.61 -0.13 5.68
C LEU A 30 -8.88 0.35 4.97
N LEU A 31 -10.06 0.06 5.53
CA LEU A 31 -11.33 0.48 4.92
C LEU A 31 -11.53 2.00 5.01
N ALA A 32 -11.15 2.62 6.14
CA ALA A 32 -11.21 4.07 6.30
C ALA A 32 -10.28 4.78 5.31
N ILE A 33 -9.03 4.31 5.16
CA ILE A 33 -8.08 4.82 4.16
C ILE A 33 -8.65 4.69 2.75
N ALA A 34 -9.30 3.57 2.44
CA ALA A 34 -9.96 3.36 1.15
C ALA A 34 -11.13 4.33 0.93
N ASP A 35 -11.97 4.57 1.94
CA ASP A 35 -13.10 5.51 1.88
C ASP A 35 -12.63 6.96 1.72
N ASP A 36 -11.68 7.41 2.54
CA ASP A 36 -11.14 8.77 2.53
C ASP A 36 -10.52 9.14 1.17
N ASN A 37 -10.04 8.15 0.42
CA ASN A 37 -9.45 8.34 -0.89
C ASN A 37 -10.38 7.92 -2.06
N GLY A 38 -11.62 7.54 -1.77
CA GLY A 38 -12.61 7.15 -2.79
C GLY A 38 -12.26 5.87 -3.56
N ALA A 39 -11.55 4.93 -2.94
CA ALA A 39 -11.16 3.68 -3.57
C ALA A 39 -12.37 2.74 -3.74
N GLU A 40 -12.61 2.31 -4.98
CA GLU A 40 -13.67 1.36 -5.35
C GLU A 40 -13.18 -0.10 -5.36
N PHE A 41 -11.89 -0.29 -5.62
CA PHE A 41 -11.24 -1.60 -5.71
C PHE A 41 -10.22 -1.76 -4.60
N LEU A 42 -10.15 -2.97 -4.05
CA LEU A 42 -9.18 -3.37 -3.05
C LEU A 42 -8.38 -4.57 -3.57
N CYS A 43 -7.11 -4.65 -3.21
CA CYS A 43 -6.29 -5.83 -3.47
C CYS A 43 -5.23 -5.99 -2.37
N GLY A 44 -4.72 -7.20 -2.21
CA GLY A 44 -3.68 -7.51 -1.23
C GLY A 44 -4.09 -8.63 -0.27
N ASN A 45 -3.09 -9.22 0.38
CA ASN A 45 -3.29 -10.36 1.27
C ASN A 45 -3.85 -9.97 2.65
N ALA A 46 -3.81 -8.70 3.03
CA ALA A 46 -4.28 -8.21 4.33
C ALA A 46 -5.75 -8.58 4.57
N PHE A 47 -6.61 -8.48 3.54
CA PHE A 47 -8.03 -8.83 3.58
C PHE A 47 -8.30 -10.31 3.88
N ARG A 48 -7.32 -11.19 3.63
CA ARG A 48 -7.38 -12.61 4.01
C ARG A 48 -6.75 -12.86 5.37
N ILE A 49 -5.63 -12.21 5.66
CA ILE A 49 -4.85 -12.45 6.88
C ILE A 49 -5.54 -11.85 8.11
N TYR A 50 -6.14 -10.67 7.97
CA TYR A 50 -6.78 -9.91 9.04
C TYR A 50 -8.29 -9.73 8.80
N ALA A 51 -8.93 -10.72 8.17
CA ALA A 51 -10.34 -10.66 7.76
C ALA A 51 -11.27 -10.27 8.93
N ASP A 52 -11.04 -10.84 10.11
CA ASP A 52 -11.86 -10.60 11.31
C ASP A 52 -11.77 -9.13 11.80
N GLU A 53 -10.62 -8.49 11.62
CA GLU A 53 -10.39 -7.10 12.07
C GLU A 53 -10.81 -6.07 11.03
N ILE A 54 -10.53 -6.35 9.75
CA ILE A 54 -10.92 -5.48 8.64
C ILE A 54 -12.45 -5.48 8.46
N ARG A 55 -13.10 -6.62 8.77
CA ARG A 55 -14.53 -6.87 8.54
C ARG A 55 -14.88 -6.87 7.05
N ASP A 56 -16.16 -6.71 6.74
CA ASP A 56 -16.68 -6.80 5.37
C ASP A 56 -16.23 -5.60 4.51
N PRO A 57 -15.49 -5.83 3.42
CA PRO A 57 -15.07 -4.76 2.51
C PRO A 57 -16.21 -4.23 1.62
N ALA A 58 -17.39 -4.85 1.61
CA ALA A 58 -18.53 -4.38 0.84
C ALA A 58 -18.90 -2.92 1.20
N PRO A 59 -19.24 -2.07 0.22
CA PRO A 59 -19.55 -2.39 -1.17
C PRO A 59 -18.33 -2.42 -2.13
N LYS A 60 -17.10 -2.28 -1.63
CA LYS A 60 -15.89 -2.23 -2.47
C LYS A 60 -15.61 -3.60 -3.10
N LYS A 61 -15.02 -3.59 -4.31
CA LYS A 61 -14.67 -4.83 -5.01
C LYS A 61 -13.28 -5.30 -4.60
N LEU A 62 -13.22 -6.40 -3.87
CA LEU A 62 -11.96 -7.08 -3.58
C LEU A 62 -11.50 -7.91 -4.80
N LEU A 63 -10.33 -7.57 -5.33
CA LEU A 63 -9.68 -8.27 -6.44
C LEU A 63 -8.84 -9.43 -5.89
N SER A 64 -8.92 -10.60 -6.54
CA SER A 64 -8.02 -11.71 -6.22
C SER A 64 -6.58 -11.37 -6.59
N THR A 65 -5.65 -11.81 -5.75
CA THR A 65 -4.22 -11.71 -5.99
C THR A 65 -3.56 -13.07 -6.26
N ASP A 66 -4.35 -14.14 -6.48
CA ASP A 66 -3.83 -15.51 -6.56
C ASP A 66 -3.01 -15.75 -7.84
N ASP A 67 -3.37 -15.09 -8.94
CA ASP A 67 -2.69 -15.20 -10.23
C ASP A 67 -1.57 -14.15 -10.44
N VAL A 68 -1.33 -13.29 -9.43
CA VAL A 68 -0.33 -12.22 -9.53
C VAL A 68 1.07 -12.82 -9.65
N ASN A 69 1.81 -12.41 -10.68
CA ASN A 69 3.17 -12.88 -10.94
C ASN A 69 4.03 -11.80 -11.60
N ALA A 70 5.34 -12.06 -11.68
CA ALA A 70 6.32 -11.10 -12.17
C ALA A 70 6.08 -10.61 -13.62
N GLN A 71 5.42 -11.41 -14.47
CA GLN A 71 5.11 -10.98 -15.84
C GLN A 71 4.16 -9.78 -15.87
N MET A 72 3.31 -9.62 -14.86
CA MET A 72 2.39 -8.49 -14.75
C MET A 72 3.11 -7.15 -14.53
N ILE A 73 4.38 -7.15 -14.12
CA ILE A 73 5.19 -5.93 -13.94
C ILE A 73 5.78 -5.45 -15.28
N VAL A 74 5.97 -6.35 -16.26
CA VAL A 74 6.67 -6.06 -17.52
C VAL A 74 6.04 -4.89 -18.31
N PRO A 75 4.70 -4.74 -18.43
CA PRO A 75 4.11 -3.59 -19.11
C PRO A 75 4.45 -2.25 -18.43
N LEU A 76 4.50 -2.22 -17.10
CA LEU A 76 4.89 -1.03 -16.33
C LEU A 76 6.37 -0.71 -16.57
N ALA A 77 7.24 -1.72 -16.54
CA ALA A 77 8.67 -1.56 -16.81
C ALA A 77 8.94 -1.05 -18.24
N ARG A 78 8.23 -1.58 -19.25
CA ARG A 78 8.32 -1.11 -20.64
C ARG A 78 7.96 0.37 -20.75
N LYS A 79 6.85 0.77 -20.14
CA LYS A 79 6.42 2.17 -20.12
C LYS A 79 7.49 3.07 -19.49
N TYR A 80 8.05 2.67 -18.36
CA TYR A 80 9.09 3.45 -17.67
C TYR A 80 10.37 3.54 -18.51
N PHE A 81 10.70 2.49 -19.28
CA PHE A 81 11.80 2.51 -20.24
C PHE A 81 11.54 3.51 -21.38
N GLU A 82 10.36 3.48 -21.99
CA GLU A 82 9.96 4.40 -23.07
C GLU A 82 9.95 5.87 -22.61
N GLU A 83 9.65 6.12 -21.32
CA GLU A 83 9.65 7.44 -20.69
C GLU A 83 11.02 7.87 -20.15
N ASN A 84 12.08 7.09 -20.37
CA ASN A 84 13.43 7.34 -19.85
C ASN A 84 13.49 7.48 -18.30
N LYS A 85 12.66 6.71 -17.58
CA LYS A 85 12.59 6.67 -16.11
C LYS A 85 13.42 5.55 -15.48
N THR A 86 14.32 4.92 -16.24
CA THR A 86 15.23 3.89 -15.69
C THR A 86 16.38 4.52 -14.92
N VAL A 87 16.94 3.77 -13.98
CA VAL A 87 18.10 4.17 -13.17
C VAL A 87 19.28 3.25 -13.45
N ASP A 88 20.49 3.70 -13.12
CA ASP A 88 21.67 2.83 -13.12
C ASP A 88 21.48 1.69 -12.11
N ALA A 89 22.06 0.52 -12.39
CA ALA A 89 21.96 -0.63 -11.51
C ALA A 89 22.51 -0.34 -10.10
N ALA A 90 23.54 0.50 -9.97
CA ALA A 90 24.10 0.92 -8.69
C ALA A 90 23.16 1.81 -7.86
N GLU A 91 22.22 2.50 -8.52
CA GLU A 91 21.26 3.42 -7.89
C GLU A 91 19.93 2.72 -7.54
N ALA A 92 19.70 1.50 -8.04
CA ALA A 92 18.51 0.73 -7.72
C ALA A 92 18.43 0.43 -6.21
N SER A 93 17.45 1.03 -5.55
CA SER A 93 17.30 0.98 -4.09
C SER A 93 15.90 0.50 -3.68
N PRO A 94 15.77 -0.35 -2.64
CA PRO A 94 14.47 -0.69 -2.08
C PRO A 94 13.76 0.53 -1.48
N LEU A 95 12.44 0.57 -1.60
CA LEU A 95 11.62 1.50 -0.82
C LEU A 95 11.51 1.00 0.62
N TYR A 96 12.12 1.72 1.56
CA TYR A 96 11.96 1.47 2.98
C TYR A 96 10.72 2.19 3.51
N VAL A 97 9.59 1.48 3.57
CA VAL A 97 8.36 1.98 4.20
C VAL A 97 8.45 1.74 5.71
N ARG A 98 8.84 2.79 6.44
CA ARG A 98 8.94 2.79 7.91
C ARG A 98 8.51 4.15 8.44
N ASP A 99 7.24 4.27 8.78
CA ASP A 99 6.68 5.50 9.36
C ASP A 99 6.99 5.64 10.85
N HIS A 100 7.48 4.57 11.50
CA HIS A 100 7.86 4.58 12.91
C HIS A 100 9.33 4.95 13.07
N VAL A 101 9.59 6.24 13.21
CA VAL A 101 10.79 6.70 13.92
C VAL A 101 10.74 6.07 15.32
N ALA A 102 11.86 5.59 15.84
CA ALA A 102 11.90 5.08 17.20
C ALA A 102 11.44 6.21 18.15
N LEU A 103 10.24 6.06 18.71
CA LEU A 103 9.71 7.01 19.67
C LEU A 103 10.72 7.19 20.80
N THR A 104 10.97 8.44 21.15
CA THR A 104 11.75 8.79 22.33
C THR A 104 11.11 8.15 23.57
N ILE A 105 11.89 8.01 24.65
CA ILE A 105 11.38 7.42 25.91
C ILE A 105 10.17 8.21 26.43
N GLU A 106 10.12 9.52 26.18
CA GLU A 106 9.04 10.40 26.61
C GLU A 106 7.74 10.16 25.81
N GLU A 107 7.84 10.04 24.49
CA GLU A 107 6.68 9.74 23.63
C GLU A 107 6.07 8.36 23.97
N ARG A 108 6.91 7.35 24.25
CA ARG A 108 6.45 6.03 24.69
C ARG A 108 5.75 6.04 26.06
N LYS A 109 6.11 6.97 26.96
CA LYS A 109 5.42 7.13 28.25
C LYS A 109 4.07 7.81 28.09
N ALA A 110 3.96 8.75 27.16
CA ALA A 110 2.69 9.44 26.85
C ALA A 110 1.65 8.48 26.25
N GLU A 111 2.05 7.57 25.36
CA GLU A 111 1.14 6.56 24.79
C GLU A 111 0.61 5.54 25.81
N LYS A 112 1.40 5.17 26.82
CA LYS A 112 0.98 4.19 27.85
C LYS A 112 0.05 4.77 28.92
N SER A 113 -0.12 6.09 28.95
CA SER A 113 -0.93 6.79 29.96
C SER A 113 -2.34 7.13 29.45
N ARG A 114 -2.72 6.59 28.29
CA ARG A 114 -4.00 6.83 27.59
C ARG A 114 -4.74 5.51 27.42
#